data_AF-A0A7W1ZCB0-F1
#
_entry.id   AF-A0A7W1ZCB0-F1
#
_cell.length_a   1.000
_cell.length_b   1.000
_cell.length_c   1.000
_cell.angle_alpha   90.00
_cell.angle_beta   90.00
_cell.angle_gamma   90.00
#
_symmetry.space_group_name_H-M   'P 1'
#
loop_
_entity.id
_entity.type
_entity.pdbx_description
1 polymer ?
#
loop_
_entity_poly.entity_id
_entity_poly.type
_entity_poly.pdbx_seq_one_letter_code
_entity_poly.pdbx_strand_id
1 'polypeptide(L)' 'MYNDILYFIGDKQVGEEEIKNINPDDIAAIQMVKNKQEMVKYTLQERDGIIIITLKE' A
#
# COMPACT_ATOMS: atom_id res chain seq x y z
N MET A 1 -18.10 3.34 -5.77
CA MET A 1 -17.36 2.77 -4.61
C MET A 1 -16.01 2.34 -5.13
N TYR A 2 -14.95 3.12 -4.86
CA TYR A 2 -13.57 2.70 -5.16
C TYR A 2 -13.12 1.84 -3.98
N ASN A 3 -13.26 0.52 -4.10
CA ASN A 3 -13.26 -0.38 -2.93
C ASN A 3 -12.13 -1.40 -2.95
N ASP A 4 -11.22 -1.31 -3.92
CA ASP A 4 -10.22 -2.33 -4.21
C ASP A 4 -8.82 -1.71 -4.25
N ILE A 5 -8.41 -1.14 -3.10
CA ILE A 5 -7.06 -0.60 -2.88
C ILE A 5 -6.27 -1.62 -2.05
N LEU A 6 -5.06 -1.94 -2.52
CA LEU A 6 -4.13 -2.78 -1.78
C LEU A 6 -3.19 -1.93 -0.92
N TYR A 7 -2.90 -2.44 0.28
CA TYR A 7 -1.97 -1.79 1.18
C TYR A 7 -0.74 -2.68 1.40
N PHE A 8 0.42 -2.04 1.37
CA PHE A 8 1.72 -2.67 1.63
C PHE A 8 2.47 -1.86 2.67
N ILE A 9 3.17 -2.54 3.57
CA ILE A 9 4.15 -1.94 4.47
C ILE A 9 5.51 -2.51 4.05
N GLY A 10 6.35 -1.66 3.45
CA GLY A 10 7.54 -2.11 2.73
C GLY A 10 7.17 -3.12 1.65
N ASP A 11 7.66 -4.34 1.76
CA ASP A 11 7.38 -5.45 0.85
C ASP A 11 6.24 -6.37 1.31
N LYS A 12 5.66 -6.11 2.49
CA LYS A 12 4.61 -6.96 3.08
C LYS A 12 3.23 -6.43 2.73
N GLN A 13 2.42 -7.24 2.04
CA GLN A 13 0.99 -6.96 1.85
C GLN A 13 0.26 -7.06 3.19
N VAL A 14 -0.52 -6.04 3.51
CA VAL A 14 -1.32 -5.99 4.75
C VAL A 14 -2.76 -5.57 4.45
N GLY A 15 -3.65 -5.83 5.41
CA GLY A 15 -5.01 -5.31 5.37
C GLY A 15 -5.07 -3.85 5.79
N GLU A 16 -6.18 -3.19 5.44
CA GLU A 16 -6.44 -1.81 5.87
C GLU A 16 -6.44 -1.65 7.40
N GLU A 17 -6.90 -2.67 8.13
CA GLU A 17 -6.92 -2.65 9.60
C GLU A 17 -5.52 -2.60 10.21
N GLU A 18 -4.56 -3.32 9.62
CA GLU A 18 -3.17 -3.28 10.07
C GLU A 18 -2.57 -1.89 9.86
N ILE A 19 -2.85 -1.26 8.70
CA ILE A 19 -2.41 0.09 8.38
C ILE A 19 -2.93 1.12 9.38
N LYS A 20 -4.21 0.99 9.79
CA LYS A 20 -4.83 1.86 10.79
C LYS A 20 -4.22 1.70 12.18
N ASN A 21 -3.62 0.55 12.48
CA ASN A 21 -2.93 0.29 13.74
C ASN A 21 -1.46 0.75 13.73
N ILE A 22 -0.89 1.13 12.58
CA ILE A 22 0.46 1.68 12.53
C ILE A 22 0.45 3.08 13.11
N ASN A 23 1.43 3.38 13.94
CA ASN A 23 1.66 4.73 14.42
C ASN A 23 2.20 5.61 13.26
N PRO A 24 1.55 6.75 12.94
CA PRO A 24 1.99 7.63 11.87
C PRO A 24 3.38 8.25 12.11
N ASP A 25 3.86 8.31 13.36
CA ASP A 25 5.19 8.84 13.66
C ASP A 25 6.31 7.95 13.12
N ASP A 26 6.07 6.63 13.11
CA ASP A 26 6.97 5.61 12.57
C ASP A 26 6.94 5.54 11.04
N ILE A 27 6.09 6.32 10.35
CA ILE A 27 6.05 6.32 8.89
C ILE A 27 7.17 7.20 8.33
N ALA A 28 8.06 6.60 7.52
CA ALA A 28 9.09 7.31 6.77
C ALA A 28 8.53 7.94 5.50
N ALA A 29 7.77 7.17 4.74
CA ALA A 29 7.22 7.60 3.45
C ALA A 29 5.92 6.85 3.11
N ILE A 30 5.06 7.49 2.32
CA ILE A 30 3.87 6.87 1.72
C ILE A 30 3.94 7.09 0.22
N GLN A 31 3.87 6.00 -0.53
CA GLN A 31 3.85 6.00 -1.98
C GLN A 31 2.52 5.43 -2.47
N MET A 32 1.87 6.13 -3.39
CA MET A 32 0.61 5.71 -3.98
C MET A 32 0.83 5.38 -5.46
N VAL A 33 0.63 4.12 -5.81
CA VAL A 33 0.80 3.58 -7.15
C VAL A 33 -0.58 3.39 -7.79
N LYS A 34 -0.88 4.21 -8.79
CA LYS A 34 -2.10 4.09 -9.62
C LYS A 34 -1.80 3.66 -11.05
N ASN A 35 -0.53 3.55 -11.41
CA ASN A 35 -0.11 3.22 -12.76
C ASN A 35 -0.16 1.69 -12.95
N LYS A 36 -0.95 1.22 -13.92
CA LYS A 36 -1.12 -0.20 -14.22
C LYS A 36 0.21 -0.94 -14.42
N GLN A 37 1.20 -0.29 -15.04
CA GLN A 37 2.52 -0.91 -15.27
C GLN A 37 3.28 -1.19 -13.98
N GLU A 38 3.13 -0.33 -12.97
CA GLU A 38 3.78 -0.52 -11.67
C GLU A 38 2.99 -1.47 -10.79
N MET A 39 1.66 -1.45 -10.89
CA MET A 39 0.78 -2.36 -10.16
C MET A 39 1.07 -3.83 -10.47
N VAL A 40 1.43 -4.16 -11.72
CA VAL A 40 1.84 -5.52 -12.14
C VAL A 40 3.01 -6.07 -11.32
N LYS A 41 3.89 -5.22 -10.77
CA LYS A 41 5.01 -5.68 -9.92
C LYS A 41 4.54 -6.19 -8.56
N TYR A 42 3.39 -5.72 -8.08
CA TYR A 42 2.87 -5.98 -6.74
C TYR A 42 1.65 -6.90 -6.76
N THR A 43 0.83 -6.84 -7.80
CA THR A 43 -0.36 -7.67 -7.95
C THR A 43 -0.67 -7.95 -9.42
N LEU A 44 -1.12 -9.18 -9.69
CA LEU A 44 -1.63 -9.57 -11.00
C LEU A 44 -3.12 -9.23 -11.17
N GLN A 45 -3.78 -8.76 -10.11
CA GLN A 45 -5.19 -8.38 -10.13
C GLN A 45 -5.34 -6.91 -10.52
N GLU A 46 -6.31 -6.59 -11.38
CA GLU A 46 -6.68 -5.20 -11.63
C GLU A 46 -7.31 -4.62 -10.37
N ARG A 47 -6.55 -3.76 -9.67
CA ARG A 47 -6.96 -3.00 -8.49
C ARG A 47 -7.10 -1.52 -8.87
N ASP A 48 -7.82 -0.74 -8.07
CA ASP A 48 -7.96 0.70 -8.29
C ASP A 48 -6.68 1.47 -7.92
N GLY A 49 -5.90 0.94 -6.99
CA GLY A 49 -4.61 1.51 -6.60
C GLY A 49 -3.91 0.68 -5.54
N ILE A 50 -2.62 0.97 -5.35
CA ILE A 50 -1.78 0.36 -4.33
C ILE A 50 -1.16 1.46 -3.51
N ILE A 51 -1.17 1.32 -2.19
CA ILE A 51 -0.52 2.22 -1.25
C ILE A 51 0.58 1.44 -0.56
N ILE A 52 1.81 1.95 -0.68
CA ILE A 52 3.02 1.38 -0.07
C ILE A 52 3.47 2.35 1.01
N ILE A 53 3.55 1.87 2.24
CA ILE A 53 4.00 2.63 3.41
C ILE A 53 5.38 2.11 3.79
N THR A 54 6.36 2.99 3.87
CA THR A 54 7.70 2.68 4.38
C THR A 54 7.79 3.21 5.80
N LEU A 55 8.21 2.36 6.74
CA LEU A 55 8.45 2.77 8.13
C LEU A 55 9.89 3.29 8.30
N LYS A 56 10.09 4.17 9.28
CA LYS A 56 11.41 4.59 9.74
C LYS A 56 12.02 3.41 10.49
N GLU A 57 13.26 3.10 10.16
CA GLU A 57 14.13 2.26 11.02
C GLU A 57 14.64 3.06 12.23
#